data_AF-A0A1M7JRC3-F1
#
_entry.id   AF-A0A1M7JRC3-F1
#
_cell.length_a   1.000
_cell.length_b   1.000
_cell.length_c   1.000
_cell.angle_alpha   90.00
_cell.angle_beta   90.00
_cell.angle_gamma   90.00
#
_symmetry.space_group_name_H-M   'P 1'
#
loop_
_entity.id
_entity.type
_entity.pdbx_description
1 polymer ?
#
loop_
_entity_poly.entity_id
_entity_poly.type
_entity_poly.pdbx_seq_one_letter_code
_entity_poly.pdbx_strand_id
1 'polypeptide(L)'
;MKKEKISYNQKSGFETPTNYFEGLEDELLDIVKFSENLGEKKSAGFTTPMGYFDALEDKLLKKPNKSEPRVRTLFTKEAFLYAASIAAIVIAFASTFYINPETQTSWENLELSVMESYIDDNNIDLSTGEISNYIFQRGYIVDDTDLDKVDSEAMMNYLDENLEEPLYILDED
;
A
#
# COMPACT_ATOMS: atom_id res chain seq x y z
N MET A 1 14.65 9.22 -60.31
CA MET A 1 15.43 9.00 -59.07
C MET A 1 15.01 10.03 -58.03
N LYS A 2 14.41 9.62 -56.91
CA LYS A 2 14.08 10.54 -55.80
C LYS A 2 15.38 10.92 -55.09
N LYS A 3 15.61 12.22 -54.88
CA LYS A 3 16.74 12.71 -54.09
C LYS A 3 16.34 12.66 -52.62
N GLU A 4 16.90 11.71 -51.88
CA GLU A 4 16.78 11.63 -50.42
C GLU A 4 17.47 12.86 -49.82
N LYS A 5 16.70 13.74 -49.15
CA LYS A 5 17.24 14.88 -48.41
C LYS A 5 17.73 14.38 -47.05
N ILE A 6 19.05 14.28 -46.90
CA ILE A 6 19.69 13.99 -45.61
C ILE A 6 19.31 15.11 -44.63
N SER A 7 18.60 14.77 -43.56
CA SER A 7 18.17 15.73 -42.54
C SER A 7 19.35 16.04 -41.61
N TYR A 8 20.23 16.96 -42.03
CA TYR A 8 21.26 17.48 -41.12
C TYR A 8 20.58 18.38 -40.08
N ASN A 9 20.51 17.90 -38.84
CA ASN A 9 20.18 18.77 -37.71
C ASN A 9 21.35 19.76 -37.53
N GLN A 10 21.12 21.03 -37.87
CA GLN A 10 22.17 22.07 -37.82
C GLN A 10 22.67 22.35 -36.39
N LYS A 11 21.98 21.84 -35.36
CA LYS A 11 22.40 21.95 -33.97
C LYS A 11 23.06 20.65 -33.54
N SER A 12 24.38 20.59 -33.73
CA SER A 12 25.25 19.48 -33.31
C SER A 12 25.19 19.20 -31.80
N GLY A 13 24.65 20.12 -30.99
CA GLY A 13 24.62 20.03 -29.52
C GLY A 13 26.00 20.25 -28.87
N PHE A 14 27.06 20.27 -29.68
CA PHE A 14 28.41 20.62 -29.28
C PHE A 14 28.65 22.10 -29.57
N GLU A 15 28.89 22.86 -28.51
CA GLU A 15 29.36 24.25 -28.58
C GLU A 15 30.76 24.31 -27.95
N THR A 16 31.69 25.02 -28.59
CA THR A 16 32.99 25.29 -28.00
C THR A 16 32.86 26.39 -26.94
N PRO A 17 33.67 26.36 -25.87
CA PRO A 17 33.73 27.45 -24.91
C PRO A 17 33.98 28.81 -25.58
N THR A 18 33.48 29.88 -24.96
CA THR A 18 33.79 31.25 -25.36
C THR A 18 35.31 31.43 -25.42
N ASN A 19 35.81 32.02 -26.51
CA ASN A 19 37.23 32.29 -26.76
C ASN A 19 38.13 31.04 -26.90
N TYR A 20 37.59 29.84 -27.15
CA TYR A 20 38.38 28.61 -27.35
C TYR A 20 39.47 28.73 -28.45
N PHE A 21 39.18 29.48 -29.52
CA PHE A 21 40.12 29.67 -30.63
C PHE A 21 41.00 30.92 -30.48
N GLU A 22 40.78 31.74 -29.45
CA GLU A 22 41.58 32.94 -29.22
C GLU A 22 42.95 32.54 -28.67
N GLY A 23 44.02 32.86 -29.40
CA GLY A 23 45.40 32.51 -29.02
C GLY A 23 45.80 31.05 -29.27
N LEU A 24 44.93 30.22 -29.85
CA LEU A 24 45.23 28.82 -30.15
C LEU A 24 46.43 28.67 -31.10
N GLU A 25 46.55 29.56 -32.09
CA GLU A 25 47.66 29.55 -33.04
C GLU A 25 49.00 29.84 -32.35
N ASP A 26 49.03 30.85 -31.47
CA ASP A 26 50.22 31.21 -30.71
C ASP A 26 50.62 30.09 -29.75
N GLU A 27 49.65 29.48 -29.06
CA GLU A 27 49.87 28.33 -28.18
C GLU A 27 50.46 27.13 -28.95
N LEU A 28 49.91 26.80 -30.12
CA LEU A 28 50.42 25.72 -30.96
C LEU A 28 51.83 26.02 -31.46
N LEU A 29 52.11 27.24 -31.88
CA LEU A 29 53.44 27.65 -32.32
C LEU A 29 54.45 27.59 -31.17
N ASP A 30 54.06 27.95 -29.95
CA ASP A 30 54.92 27.86 -28.78
C ASP A 30 55.18 26.41 -28.37
N ILE A 31 54.19 25.52 -28.47
CA ILE A 31 54.38 24.07 -28.27
C ILE A 31 55.36 23.50 -29.29
N VAL A 32 55.23 23.87 -30.57
CA VAL A 32 56.13 23.39 -31.64
C VAL A 32 57.54 23.91 -31.42
N LYS A 33 57.73 25.21 -31.16
CA LYS A 33 59.04 25.80 -30.84
C LYS A 33 59.66 25.16 -29.61
N PHE A 34 58.86 24.88 -28.58
CA PHE A 34 59.32 24.17 -27.39
C PHE A 34 59.80 22.76 -27.74
N SER A 35 59.05 22.03 -28.57
CA SER A 35 59.42 20.69 -29.03
C SER A 35 60.71 20.66 -29.87
N GLU A 36 60.96 21.70 -30.68
CA GLU A 36 62.21 21.84 -31.45
C GLU A 36 63.42 22.15 -30.56
N ASN A 37 63.21 22.89 -29.47
CA ASN A 37 64.25 23.22 -28.48
C ASN A 37 64.60 22.07 -27.52
N LEU A 38 63.83 20.98 -27.49
CA LEU A 38 64.10 19.82 -26.63
C LEU A 38 65.33 18.99 -27.06
N GLY A 39 65.92 19.27 -28.23
CA GLY A 39 67.11 18.57 -28.74
C GLY A 39 66.89 17.06 -28.92
N GLU A 40 67.97 16.32 -29.20
CA GLU A 40 67.96 14.86 -29.45
C GLU A 40 67.52 13.98 -28.25
N LYS A 41 66.81 14.52 -27.25
CA LYS A 41 66.02 13.72 -26.30
C LYS A 41 64.76 13.18 -27.00
N LYS A 42 64.97 12.44 -28.08
CA LYS A 42 63.96 11.67 -28.82
C LYS A 42 63.60 10.36 -28.13
N SER A 43 64.05 10.12 -26.90
CA SER A 43 63.44 9.04 -26.12
C SER A 43 62.09 9.56 -25.65
N ALA A 44 61.00 9.12 -26.29
CA ALA A 44 59.69 9.20 -25.68
C ALA A 44 59.85 8.68 -24.24
N GLY A 45 59.62 9.55 -23.24
CA GLY A 45 59.97 9.26 -21.85
C GLY A 45 59.29 8.00 -21.30
N PHE A 46 58.32 7.48 -22.04
CA PHE A 46 57.67 6.20 -21.81
C PHE A 46 58.15 5.20 -22.86
N THR A 47 58.99 4.27 -22.42
CA THR A 47 59.26 3.04 -23.17
C THR A 47 58.40 1.92 -22.60
N THR A 48 57.86 1.07 -23.47
CA THR A 48 57.14 -0.11 -23.01
C THR A 48 58.15 -1.17 -22.55
N PRO A 49 57.84 -1.97 -21.51
CA PRO A 49 58.65 -3.12 -21.13
C PRO A 49 58.86 -4.07 -22.31
N MET A 50 60.03 -4.73 -22.34
CA MET A 50 60.33 -5.75 -23.34
C MET A 50 59.27 -6.86 -23.31
N GLY A 51 58.70 -7.19 -24.47
CA GLY A 51 57.65 -8.20 -24.60
C GLY A 51 56.24 -7.77 -24.17
N TYR A 52 55.99 -6.47 -23.95
CA TYR A 52 54.66 -5.95 -23.57
C TYR A 52 53.57 -6.35 -24.58
N PHE A 53 53.82 -6.15 -25.87
CA PHE A 53 52.86 -6.45 -26.93
C PHE A 53 52.76 -7.94 -27.23
N ASP A 54 53.85 -8.70 -27.04
CA ASP A 54 53.87 -10.16 -27.24
C ASP A 54 52.92 -10.88 -26.26
N ALA A 55 52.86 -10.42 -25.01
CA ALA A 55 51.97 -10.98 -23.98
C ALA A 55 50.61 -10.26 -23.88
N LEU A 56 50.35 -9.25 -24.71
CA LEU A 56 49.12 -8.46 -24.65
C LEU A 56 47.91 -9.29 -25.11
N GLU A 57 48.06 -10.00 -26.22
CA GLU A 57 47.01 -10.87 -26.77
C GLU A 57 46.61 -11.95 -25.77
N ASP A 58 47.59 -12.65 -25.19
CA ASP A 58 47.36 -13.67 -24.16
C ASP A 58 46.66 -13.12 -22.90
N LYS A 59 46.97 -11.87 -22.51
CA LYS A 59 46.34 -11.20 -21.37
C LYS A 59 44.90 -10.78 -21.67
N LEU A 60 44.61 -10.37 -22.89
CA LEU A 60 43.25 -10.01 -23.32
C LEU A 60 42.37 -11.26 -23.51
N LEU A 61 42.95 -12.35 -24.03
CA LEU A 61 42.27 -13.63 -24.24
C LEU A 61 42.14 -14.46 -22.97
N LYS A 62 43.00 -14.23 -21.96
CA LYS A 62 42.73 -14.66 -20.57
C LYS A 62 41.53 -13.88 -20.04
N LYS A 63 40.35 -14.36 -20.43
CA LYS A 63 39.06 -14.00 -19.86
C LYS A 63 39.25 -13.93 -18.34
N PRO A 64 39.04 -12.79 -17.68
CA PRO A 64 39.15 -12.76 -16.24
C PRO A 64 38.19 -13.82 -15.70
N ASN A 65 38.66 -14.67 -14.78
CA ASN A 65 37.80 -15.50 -13.93
C ASN A 65 36.99 -14.55 -13.03
N LYS A 66 36.13 -13.72 -13.62
CA LYS A 66 35.08 -13.03 -12.90
C LYS A 66 34.09 -14.13 -12.55
N SER A 67 34.19 -14.61 -11.31
CA SER A 67 33.04 -15.19 -10.65
C SER A 67 31.89 -14.22 -10.90
N GLU A 68 30.90 -14.64 -11.67
CA GLU A 68 29.72 -13.83 -11.91
C GLU A 68 29.18 -13.43 -10.54
N PRO A 69 28.93 -12.13 -10.28
CA PRO A 69 28.33 -11.73 -9.02
C PRO A 69 27.01 -12.48 -8.93
N ARG A 70 26.84 -13.28 -7.86
CA ARG A 70 25.65 -14.08 -7.64
C ARG A 70 24.46 -13.13 -7.52
N VAL A 71 23.74 -12.91 -8.62
CA VAL A 71 22.54 -12.08 -8.65
C VAL A 71 21.50 -12.77 -7.79
N ARG A 72 21.19 -12.18 -6.63
CA ARG A 72 20.07 -12.60 -5.79
C ARG A 72 18.91 -11.64 -6.04
N THR A 73 17.75 -12.19 -6.37
CA THR A 73 16.51 -11.44 -6.49
C THR A 73 16.09 -10.94 -5.11
N LEU A 74 15.89 -9.64 -4.96
CA LEU A 74 15.53 -9.03 -3.67
C LEU A 74 14.06 -9.30 -3.26
N PHE A 75 13.19 -9.59 -4.22
CA PHE A 75 11.78 -9.88 -3.98
C PHE A 75 11.42 -11.26 -4.54
N THR A 76 11.17 -12.23 -3.66
CA THR A 76 10.65 -13.54 -4.04
C THR A 76 9.13 -13.53 -3.95
N LYS A 77 8.47 -14.26 -4.86
CA LYS A 77 7.00 -14.39 -4.87
C LYS A 77 6.48 -14.97 -3.55
N GLU A 78 7.25 -15.86 -2.93
CA GLU A 78 6.92 -16.47 -1.64
C GLU A 78 6.89 -15.45 -0.50
N ALA A 79 7.88 -14.54 -0.43
CA ALA A 79 7.90 -13.47 0.56
C ALA A 79 6.72 -12.50 0.36
N PHE A 80 6.38 -12.22 -0.91
CA PHE A 80 5.23 -11.38 -1.23
C PHE A 80 3.90 -12.03 -0.83
N LEU A 81 3.72 -13.34 -1.11
CA LEU A 81 2.53 -14.09 -0.70
C LEU A 81 2.38 -14.14 0.82
N TYR A 82 3.48 -14.35 1.56
CA TYR A 82 3.46 -14.32 3.02
C TYR A 82 3.08 -12.94 3.56
N ALA A 83 3.71 -11.88 3.06
CA ALA A 83 3.37 -10.50 3.44
C ALA A 83 1.91 -10.15 3.13
N ALA A 84 1.41 -10.55 1.96
CA ALA A 84 0.02 -10.34 1.56
C ALA A 84 -0.97 -11.07 2.49
N SER A 85 -0.66 -12.32 2.90
CA SER A 85 -1.51 -13.07 3.83
C SER A 85 -1.59 -12.41 5.22
N ILE A 86 -0.47 -11.90 5.74
CA ILE A 86 -0.44 -11.17 7.02
C ILE A 86 -1.25 -9.88 6.89
N ALA A 87 -1.05 -9.12 5.82
CA ALA A 87 -1.79 -7.88 5.59
C ALA A 87 -3.30 -8.14 5.48
N ALA A 88 -3.72 -9.22 4.82
CA ALA A 88 -5.14 -9.59 4.73
C ALA A 88 -5.76 -9.89 6.10
N ILE A 89 -5.05 -10.59 6.99
CA ILE A 89 -5.52 -10.84 8.36
C ILE A 89 -5.65 -9.53 9.14
N VAL A 90 -4.65 -8.64 9.03
CA VAL A 90 -4.67 -7.34 9.71
C VAL A 90 -5.83 -6.48 9.19
N ILE A 91 -6.06 -6.46 7.88
CA ILE A 91 -7.19 -5.73 7.26
C ILE A 91 -8.52 -6.33 7.71
N ALA A 92 -8.67 -7.66 7.72
CA ALA A 92 -9.88 -8.32 8.19
C ALA A 92 -10.18 -7.95 9.66
N PHE A 93 -9.17 -8.02 10.53
CA PHE A 93 -9.31 -7.66 11.94
C PHE A 93 -9.58 -6.16 12.16
N ALA A 94 -8.94 -5.29 11.38
CA ALA A 94 -9.25 -3.86 11.41
C ALA A 94 -10.66 -3.57 10.89
N SER A 95 -11.14 -4.32 9.89
CA SER A 95 -12.47 -4.13 9.32
C SER A 95 -13.59 -4.44 10.31
N THR A 96 -13.42 -5.48 11.14
CA THR A 96 -14.40 -5.84 12.17
C THR A 96 -14.48 -4.80 13.27
N PHE A 97 -13.38 -4.12 13.60
CA PHE A 97 -13.34 -3.17 14.71
C PHE A 97 -13.69 -1.73 14.31
N TYR A 98 -13.32 -1.30 13.09
CA TYR A 98 -13.43 0.11 12.68
C TYR A 98 -14.55 0.41 11.67
N ILE A 99 -15.03 -0.58 10.92
CA ILE A 99 -15.97 -0.33 9.80
C ILE A 99 -17.41 -0.70 10.18
N ASN A 100 -17.60 -1.72 11.03
CA ASN A 100 -18.89 -2.08 11.60
C ASN A 100 -18.78 -2.15 13.13
N PRO A 101 -18.74 -1.01 13.85
CA PRO A 101 -19.03 -1.07 15.27
C PRO A 101 -20.42 -1.69 15.40
N GLU A 102 -20.54 -2.80 16.13
CA GLU A 102 -21.86 -3.31 16.48
C GLU A 102 -22.64 -2.14 17.06
N THR A 103 -23.71 -1.74 16.37
CA THR A 103 -24.66 -0.81 16.93
C THR A 103 -25.18 -1.52 18.16
N GLN A 104 -24.84 -1.03 19.35
CA GLN A 104 -25.38 -1.57 20.58
C GLN A 104 -26.89 -1.63 20.40
N THR A 105 -27.44 -2.84 20.33
CA THR A 105 -28.88 -3.11 20.30
C THR A 105 -29.41 -2.82 21.70
N SER A 106 -29.41 -1.54 22.04
CA SER A 106 -30.13 -1.02 23.19
C SER A 106 -31.61 -0.96 22.83
N TRP A 107 -32.48 -1.22 23.79
CA TRP A 107 -33.92 -1.00 23.66
C TRP A 107 -34.26 0.43 23.18
N GLU A 108 -33.38 1.40 23.48
CA GLU A 108 -33.48 2.79 23.04
C GLU A 108 -33.28 2.98 21.53
N ASN A 109 -32.62 2.03 20.84
CA ASN A 109 -32.29 2.10 19.42
C ASN A 109 -33.08 1.10 18.57
N LEU A 110 -34.15 0.51 19.10
CA LEU A 110 -34.97 -0.44 18.37
C LEU A 110 -35.80 0.28 17.30
N GLU A 111 -35.62 -0.10 16.03
CA GLU A 111 -36.39 0.48 14.94
C GLU A 111 -37.83 -0.05 14.95
N LEU A 112 -38.80 0.82 14.67
CA LEU A 112 -40.22 0.46 14.63
C LEU A 112 -40.52 -0.69 13.65
N SER A 113 -39.80 -0.73 12.53
CA SER A 113 -39.94 -1.78 11.51
C SER A 113 -39.59 -3.18 12.03
N VAL A 114 -38.63 -3.28 12.96
CA VAL A 114 -38.24 -4.54 13.62
C VAL A 114 -39.35 -5.00 14.56
N MET A 115 -39.93 -4.06 15.31
CA MET A 115 -41.03 -4.36 16.23
C MET A 115 -42.31 -4.76 15.48
N GLU A 116 -42.60 -4.10 14.35
CA GLU A 116 -43.72 -4.46 13.45
C GLU A 116 -43.54 -5.88 12.91
N SER A 117 -42.36 -6.21 12.38
CA SER A 117 -42.04 -7.57 11.93
C SER A 117 -42.19 -8.62 13.03
N TYR A 118 -41.76 -8.30 14.25
CA TYR A 118 -41.83 -9.23 15.38
C TYR A 118 -43.28 -9.53 15.78
N ILE A 119 -44.17 -8.54 15.71
CA ILE A 119 -45.61 -8.71 15.96
C ILE A 119 -46.27 -9.48 14.81
N ASP A 120 -45.96 -9.12 13.57
CA ASP A 120 -46.56 -9.72 12.36
C ASP A 120 -46.20 -11.19 12.18
N ASP A 121 -45.00 -11.59 12.61
CA ASP A 121 -44.55 -12.99 12.58
C ASP A 121 -45.24 -13.86 13.65
N ASN A 122 -46.23 -13.33 14.37
CA ASN A 122 -46.99 -13.99 15.45
C ASN A 122 -46.10 -14.50 16.61
N ASN A 123 -44.95 -13.85 16.85
CA ASN A 123 -44.11 -14.17 18.02
C ASN A 123 -44.78 -13.74 19.34
N ILE A 124 -45.86 -12.96 19.27
CA ILE A 124 -46.67 -12.54 20.40
C ILE A 124 -48.06 -13.18 20.27
N ASP A 125 -48.31 -14.22 21.06
CA ASP A 125 -49.62 -14.89 21.16
C ASP A 125 -50.56 -14.09 22.07
N LEU A 126 -50.94 -12.88 21.64
CA LEU A 126 -51.94 -12.07 22.33
C LEU A 126 -53.14 -11.89 21.41
N SER A 127 -54.31 -12.35 21.86
CA SER A 127 -55.54 -12.04 21.13
C SER A 127 -55.88 -10.55 21.27
N THR A 128 -56.57 -9.99 20.26
CA THR A 128 -57.07 -8.59 20.32
C THR A 128 -57.91 -8.32 21.57
N GLY A 129 -58.59 -9.34 22.10
CA GLY A 129 -59.34 -9.25 23.36
C GLY A 129 -58.45 -9.12 24.60
N GLU A 130 -57.31 -9.82 24.62
CA GLU A 130 -56.34 -9.73 25.72
C GLU A 130 -55.58 -8.40 25.70
N ILE A 131 -55.14 -7.94 24.52
CA ILE A 131 -54.52 -6.61 24.36
C ILE A 131 -55.46 -5.51 24.86
N SER A 132 -56.73 -5.56 24.46
CA SER A 132 -57.76 -4.63 24.92
C SER A 132 -57.99 -4.72 26.43
N ASN A 133 -57.95 -5.91 27.02
CA ASN A 133 -58.08 -6.09 28.46
C ASN A 133 -56.90 -5.46 29.23
N TYR A 134 -55.67 -5.66 28.76
CA TYR A 134 -54.47 -5.06 29.35
C TYR A 134 -54.49 -3.52 29.27
N ILE A 135 -54.88 -2.95 28.12
CA ILE A 135 -54.92 -1.50 27.91
C ILE A 135 -56.10 -0.84 28.65
N PHE A 136 -57.29 -1.45 28.65
CA PHE A 136 -58.51 -0.79 29.09
C PHE A 136 -59.06 -1.25 30.44
N GLN A 137 -58.79 -2.48 30.89
CA GLN A 137 -59.40 -3.05 32.10
C GLN A 137 -58.50 -2.99 33.33
N ARG A 138 -57.16 -3.03 33.16
CA ARG A 138 -56.19 -2.76 34.25
C ARG A 138 -55.93 -1.26 34.50
N GLY A 139 -56.67 -0.37 33.84
CA GLY A 139 -56.83 1.02 34.28
C GLY A 139 -55.57 1.90 34.28
N TYR A 140 -54.56 1.57 33.49
CA TYR A 140 -53.46 2.50 33.20
C TYR A 140 -53.72 3.14 31.84
N ILE A 141 -54.17 4.39 31.85
CA ILE A 141 -53.91 5.27 30.71
C ILE A 141 -52.42 5.53 30.79
N VAL A 142 -51.64 4.83 29.97
CA VAL A 142 -50.19 5.06 29.87
C VAL A 142 -50.01 6.45 29.27
N ASP A 143 -49.73 7.43 30.11
CA ASP A 143 -49.21 8.73 29.70
C ASP A 143 -47.69 8.60 29.53
N ASP A 144 -47.08 9.34 28.61
CA ASP A 144 -45.62 9.29 28.34
C ASP A 144 -44.81 9.48 29.63
N THR A 145 -45.37 10.20 30.61
CA THR A 145 -44.73 10.50 31.90
C THR A 145 -44.61 9.32 32.87
N ASP A 146 -45.34 8.22 32.64
CA ASP A 146 -45.27 7.00 33.46
C ASP A 146 -44.23 5.99 32.94
N LEU A 147 -43.84 6.08 31.66
CA LEU A 147 -42.78 5.23 31.08
C LEU A 147 -41.37 5.71 31.47
N ASP A 148 -41.18 7.01 31.72
CA ASP A 148 -39.91 7.60 32.16
C ASP A 148 -39.45 7.17 33.57
N LYS A 149 -40.32 6.51 34.34
CA LYS A 149 -40.05 6.15 35.75
C LYS A 149 -39.85 4.66 35.98
N VAL A 150 -39.84 3.86 34.92
CA VAL A 150 -39.58 2.43 35.06
C VAL A 150 -38.09 2.23 35.28
N ASP A 151 -37.73 2.02 36.55
CA ASP A 151 -36.37 1.69 36.95
C ASP A 151 -35.91 0.38 36.29
N SER A 152 -34.86 0.49 35.48
CA SER A 152 -34.36 -0.62 34.65
C SER A 152 -33.95 -1.84 35.50
N GLU A 153 -33.51 -1.61 36.74
CA GLU A 153 -33.10 -2.67 37.67
C GLU A 153 -34.33 -3.43 38.22
N ALA A 154 -35.39 -2.71 38.59
CA ALA A 154 -36.65 -3.34 38.99
C ALA A 154 -37.27 -4.19 37.86
N MET A 155 -37.18 -3.72 36.62
CA MET A 155 -37.68 -4.45 35.45
C MET A 155 -36.81 -5.67 35.13
N MET A 156 -35.49 -5.56 35.25
CA MET A 156 -34.57 -6.69 35.10
C MET A 156 -34.85 -7.79 36.11
N ASN A 157 -35.03 -7.42 37.39
CA ASN A 157 -35.34 -8.39 38.45
C ASN A 157 -36.67 -9.11 38.23
N TYR A 158 -37.70 -8.38 37.79
CA TYR A 158 -39.00 -8.99 37.49
C TYR A 158 -38.91 -9.99 36.34
N LEU A 159 -38.18 -9.65 35.28
CA LEU A 159 -37.97 -10.55 34.15
C LEU A 159 -37.14 -11.76 34.56
N ASP A 160 -36.07 -11.61 35.33
CA ASP A 160 -35.24 -12.72 35.81
C ASP A 160 -36.02 -13.67 36.73
N GLU A 161 -36.94 -13.14 37.54
CA GLU A 161 -37.77 -13.92 38.46
C GLU A 161 -38.93 -14.65 37.76
N ASN A 162 -39.43 -14.12 36.64
CA ASN A 162 -40.61 -14.66 35.93
C ASN A 162 -40.28 -15.33 34.58
N LEU A 163 -39.04 -15.25 34.11
CA LEU A 163 -38.56 -16.00 32.94
C LEU A 163 -38.05 -17.37 33.42
N GLU A 164 -38.90 -18.38 33.30
CA GLU A 164 -38.47 -19.77 33.41
C GLU A 164 -37.55 -20.10 32.21
N GLU A 165 -36.24 -20.01 32.43
CA GLU A 165 -35.15 -20.49 31.55
C GLU A 165 -34.83 -19.66 30.28
N PRO A 166 -33.88 -18.69 30.34
CA PRO A 166 -33.28 -18.09 29.15
C PRO A 166 -32.40 -19.07 28.34
N LEU A 167 -32.17 -20.30 28.84
CA LEU A 167 -31.23 -21.26 28.24
C LEU A 167 -31.78 -21.96 26.99
N TYR A 168 -33.09 -21.93 26.74
CA TYR A 168 -33.72 -22.53 25.55
C TYR A 168 -33.85 -21.58 24.35
N ILE A 169 -33.48 -20.29 24.48
CA ILE A 169 -33.57 -19.32 23.38
C ILE A 169 -32.32 -19.36 22.47
N LEU A 170 -31.23 -19.98 22.93
CA LEU A 170 -29.94 -19.99 22.22
C LEU A 170 -29.55 -21.35 21.60
N ASP A 171 -30.35 -22.40 21.81
CA ASP A 171 -30.13 -23.72 21.23
C ASP A 171 -31.41 -24.21 20.53
N GLU A 172 -31.66 -23.75 19.31
CA GLU A 172 -32.40 -24.52 18.31
C GLU A 172 -31.89 -24.17 16.91
N ASP A 173 -31.70 -25.22 16.09
CA ASP A 173 -31.21 -25.22 14.70
C ASP A 173 -32.02 -24.32 13.74
#